data_AF-W5SQ63-F1
#
_entry.id   AF-W5SQ63-F1
#
_cell.length_a   1.000
_cell.length_b   1.000
_cell.length_c   1.000
_cell.angle_alpha   90.00
_cell.angle_beta   90.00
_cell.angle_gamma   90.00
#
_symmetry.space_group_name_H-M   'P 1'
#
loop_
_entity.id
_entity.type
_entity.pdbx_description
1 polymer ?
#
loop_
_entity_poly.entity_id
_entity_poly.type
_entity_poly.pdbx_seq_one_letter_code
_entity_poly.pdbx_strand_id
1 'polypeptide(L)' 'MTYALSNLGLGFITFIDEDKIEESNLNRQFLFDYDFIGTNKVDIIEEKNQ' A
#
# COMPACT_ATOMS: atom_id res chain seq x y z
N MET A 1 -1.30 8.28 -5.20
CA MET A 1 -0.28 8.99 -6.01
C MET A 1 1.05 8.24 -6.05
N THR A 2 1.40 7.47 -5.00
CA THR A 2 2.70 6.81 -4.87
C THR A 2 3.05 5.81 -5.96
N TYR A 3 2.07 5.10 -6.54
CA TYR A 3 2.31 4.18 -7.67
C TYR A 3 2.91 4.87 -8.91
N ALA A 4 2.52 6.12 -9.20
CA ALA A 4 3.15 6.85 -10.30
C ALA A 4 4.60 7.21 -9.97
N LEU A 5 4.87 7.52 -8.69
CA LEU A 5 6.19 7.88 -8.19
C LEU A 5 7.15 6.68 -8.18
N SER A 6 6.68 5.48 -7.84
CA SER A 6 7.49 4.26 -7.87
C SER A 6 7.96 3.90 -9.27
N ASN A 7 7.20 4.27 -10.31
CA ASN A 7 7.56 4.02 -11.70
C ASN A 7 8.57 5.05 -12.29
N LEU A 8 8.93 6.11 -11.57
CA LEU A 8 9.83 7.16 -12.06
C LEU A 8 11.32 6.85 -11.86
N GLY A 9 11.67 5.71 -11.25
CA GLY A 9 13.07 5.36 -10.95
C GLY A 9 13.67 6.22 -9.84
N LEU A 10 12.84 6.70 -8.92
CA LEU A 10 13.32 7.37 -7.71
C LEU A 10 14.08 6.35 -6.84
N GLY A 11 15.19 6.79 -6.23
CA GLY A 11 16.08 5.89 -5.49
C GLY A 11 15.38 5.14 -4.36
N PHE A 12 14.62 5.84 -3.51
CA PHE A 12 13.92 5.26 -2.37
C PHE A 12 12.59 5.96 -2.11
N ILE A 13 11.57 5.18 -1.70
CA ILE A 13 10.27 5.67 -1.22
C ILE A 13 10.01 4.98 0.13
N THR A 14 9.78 5.76 1.17
CA THR A 14 9.42 5.24 2.50
C THR A 14 7.94 5.47 2.76
N PHE A 15 7.22 4.42 3.13
CA PHE A 15 5.83 4.48 3.52
C PHE A 15 5.72 4.49 5.05
N ILE A 16 4.93 5.41 5.61
CA ILE A 16 4.64 5.50 7.04
C ILE A 16 3.14 5.65 7.18
N ASP A 17 2.49 4.61 7.69
CA ASP A 17 1.07 4.59 8.03
C ASP A 17 0.87 3.61 9.20
N GLU A 18 0.12 4.03 10.22
CA GLU A 18 -0.20 3.20 11.39
C GLU A 18 -1.57 2.53 11.26
N ASP A 19 -2.28 2.79 10.16
CA ASP A 19 -3.60 2.26 9.93
C ASP A 19 -3.60 0.83 9.33
N LYS A 20 -4.76 0.19 9.48
CA LYS A 20 -5.03 -1.15 8.96
C LYS A 20 -5.90 -1.08 7.72
N ILE A 21 -5.82 -2.12 6.90
CA ILE A 21 -6.69 -2.25 5.74
C ILE A 21 -8.12 -2.53 6.22
N GLU A 22 -9.04 -1.68 5.80
CA GLU A 22 -10.48 -1.85 5.99
C GLU A 22 -11.19 -2.09 4.66
N GLU A 23 -12.34 -2.75 4.70
CA GLU A 23 -13.19 -2.97 3.52
C GLU A 23 -13.54 -1.65 2.81
N SER A 24 -13.76 -0.58 3.60
CA SER A 24 -14.04 0.78 3.10
C SER A 24 -12.88 1.39 2.29
N ASN A 25 -11.66 0.85 2.38
CA ASN A 25 -10.50 1.28 1.63
C ASN A 25 -10.44 0.64 0.24
N LEU A 26 -10.97 -0.58 0.08
CA LEU A 26 -10.88 -1.37 -1.16
C LEU A 26 -11.60 -0.70 -2.34
N ASN A 27 -12.60 0.13 -2.06
CA ASN A 27 -13.31 0.91 -3.08
C ASN A 27 -12.47 2.06 -3.71
N ARG A 28 -11.33 2.43 -3.11
CA ARG A 28 -10.49 3.57 -3.56
C ARG A 28 -9.00 3.26 -3.62
N GLN A 29 -8.52 2.25 -2.90
CA GLN A 29 -7.11 1.93 -2.74
C GLN A 29 -6.83 0.57 -3.39
N PHE A 30 -6.62 0.59 -4.71
CA PHE A 30 -6.45 -0.60 -5.56
C PHE A 30 -5.21 -1.47 -5.27
N LEU A 31 -4.33 -1.03 -4.36
CA LEU A 31 -3.14 -1.78 -3.95
C LEU A 31 -3.45 -2.87 -2.92
N PHE A 32 -4.67 -2.92 -2.40
CA PHE A 32 -5.11 -3.86 -1.37
C PHE A 32 -6.25 -4.77 -1.88
N ASP A 33 -6.41 -5.92 -1.23
CA ASP A 33 -7.41 -6.94 -1.53
C ASP A 33 -8.09 -7.40 -0.23
N TYR A 34 -9.22 -8.11 -0.36
CA TYR A 34 -10.00 -8.64 0.75
C TYR A 34 -9.19 -9.55 1.67
N ASP A 35 -8.23 -10.29 1.11
CA ASP A 35 -7.34 -11.19 1.85
C ASP A 35 -6.44 -10.45 2.86
N PHE A 36 -6.28 -9.13 2.71
CA PHE A 36 -5.40 -8.32 3.54
C PHE A 36 -6.14 -7.49 4.60
N ILE A 37 -7.47 -7.59 4.69
CA ILE A 37 -8.26 -6.83 5.69
C ILE A 37 -7.76 -7.13 7.11
N GLY A 38 -7.53 -6.07 7.89
CA GLY A 38 -7.04 -6.15 9.27
C GLY A 38 -5.51 -6.24 9.44
N THR A 39 -4.76 -6.38 8.34
CA THR A 39 -3.30 -6.22 8.33
C THR A 39 -2.89 -4.75 8.21
N ASN A 40 -1.65 -4.41 8.57
CA ASN A 40 -1.18 -3.03 8.43
C ASN A 40 -0.90 -2.73 6.95
N LYS A 41 -1.23 -1.52 6.52
CA LYS A 41 -1.04 -1.12 5.11
C LYS A 41 0.43 -1.14 4.70
N VAL A 42 1.30 -0.70 5.60
CA VAL A 42 2.75 -0.62 5.34
C VAL A 42 3.36 -1.99 5.05
N ASP A 43 2.92 -3.04 5.77
CA ASP A 43 3.45 -4.40 5.61
C ASP A 43 3.11 -4.95 4.20
N ILE A 44 1.88 -4.74 3.73
CA ILE A 44 1.44 -5.20 2.41
C ILE A 44 2.10 -4.40 1.28
N ILE A 45 2.32 -3.10 1.48
CA ILE A 45 3.03 -2.28 0.51
C ILE A 45 4.49 -2.72 0.40
N GLU A 46 5.14 -3.07 1.52
CA GLU A 46 6.50 -3.60 1.51
C GLU A 46 6.58 -4.92 0.72
N GLU A 47 5.66 -5.86 0.97
CA GLU A 47 5.62 -7.14 0.25
C GLU A 47 5.47 -6.97 -1.27
N LYS A 48 4.65 -6.02 -1.72
CA LYS A 48 4.36 -5.79 -3.16
C LYS A 48 5.46 -5.02 -3.91
N ASN A 49 6.39 -4.37 -3.22
CA ASN A 49 7.48 -3.60 -3.84
C ASN A 49 8.84 -4.33 -3.83
N GLN A 50 8.88 -5.60 -3.38
CA GLN A 50 10.00 -6.51 -3.61
C GLN A 50 9.91 -7.17 -4.99
#